data_AF-A0A210PPS4-F1
#
_entry.id   AF-A0A210PPS4-F1
#
_cell.length_a   1.000
_cell.length_b   1.000
_cell.length_c   1.000
_cell.angle_alpha   90.00
_cell.angle_beta   90.00
_cell.angle_gamma   90.00
#
_symmetry.space_group_name_H-M   'P 1'
#
loop_
_entity.id
_entity.type
_entity.pdbx_description
1 polymer ?
#
loop_
_entity_poly.entity_id
_entity_poly.type
_entity_poly.pdbx_seq_one_letter_code
_entity_poly.pdbx_strand_id
1 'polypeptide(L)'
;MEKLQVSLQQKPVVELQLSKRQRPIEKNGVFFDGVQNRVASGVKPEEVGYQLAFSKQEMRKVIKEYPGKEVKKSLEHLYKKIEKQLCEEENLLQVTWLAMQDVFIRQCKSHEDIINKCYPDSGISLEFTVGDVLQYFSDIAQSH
;
A
#
# COMPACT_ATOMS: atom_id res chain seq x y z
N MET A 1 13.06 -28.44 0.50
CA MET A 1 12.64 -27.54 1.60
C MET A 1 13.22 -26.13 1.45
N GLU A 2 14.17 -25.89 0.51
CA GLU A 2 14.68 -24.53 0.23
C GLU A 2 13.64 -23.48 -0.17
N LYS A 3 12.59 -23.82 -0.93
CA LYS A 3 11.60 -22.81 -1.39
C LYS A 3 10.91 -22.08 -0.24
N LEU A 4 10.65 -22.76 0.88
CA LEU A 4 10.03 -22.15 2.07
C LEU A 4 11.02 -21.29 2.88
N GLN A 5 12.30 -21.67 2.95
CA GLN A 5 13.33 -20.88 3.63
C GLN A 5 13.63 -19.56 2.90
N VAL A 6 13.66 -19.59 1.57
CA VAL A 6 13.83 -18.41 0.73
C VAL A 6 12.66 -17.43 0.90
N SER A 7 11.41 -17.91 0.91
CA SER A 7 10.23 -17.05 1.12
C SER A 7 10.16 -16.41 2.53
N LEU A 8 10.69 -17.07 3.56
CA LEU A 8 10.71 -16.54 4.94
C LEU A 8 11.78 -15.45 5.14
N GLN A 9 12.91 -15.52 4.43
CA GLN A 9 13.96 -14.49 4.46
C GLN A 9 13.56 -13.23 3.67
N GLN A 10 12.74 -13.38 2.62
CA GLN A 10 12.33 -12.27 1.75
C GLN A 10 11.18 -11.43 2.34
N LYS A 11 10.27 -12.02 3.11
CA LYS A 11 9.15 -11.31 3.76
C LYS A 11 9.58 -10.02 4.49
N PRO A 12 10.55 -10.05 5.42
CA PRO A 12 10.98 -8.85 6.14
C PRO A 12 11.70 -7.86 5.22
N VAL A 13 12.40 -8.31 4.17
CA VAL A 13 13.04 -7.43 3.18
C VAL A 13 11.97 -6.70 2.36
N VAL A 14 10.94 -7.41 1.91
CA VAL A 14 9.81 -6.85 1.17
C VAL A 14 9.05 -5.84 2.02
N GLU A 15 8.75 -6.17 3.28
CA GLU A 15 8.11 -5.24 4.22
C GLU A 15 8.99 -4.01 4.51
N LEU A 16 10.30 -4.17 4.63
CA LEU A 16 11.25 -3.06 4.83
C LEU A 16 11.39 -2.17 3.58
N GLN A 17 11.24 -2.72 2.38
CA GLN A 17 11.27 -1.94 1.14
C GLN A 17 9.95 -1.21 0.91
N LEU A 18 8.83 -1.79 1.35
CA LEU A 18 7.52 -1.14 1.35
C LEU A 18 7.35 -0.11 2.46
N SER A 19 8.11 -0.20 3.56
CA SER A 19 8.12 0.85 4.58
C SER A 19 8.95 2.07 4.15
N LYS A 20 9.91 1.89 3.23
CA LYS A 20 10.67 2.99 2.58
C LYS A 20 10.02 3.50 1.30
N ARG A 21 8.70 3.69 1.30
CA ARG A 21 7.98 4.30 0.18
C ARG A 21 8.20 5.81 0.15
N GLN A 22 7.90 6.45 -0.98
CA GLN A 22 8.06 7.90 -1.14
C GLN A 22 7.07 8.70 -0.26
N ARG A 23 7.46 9.93 0.09
CA ARG A 23 6.71 10.85 0.99
C ARG A 23 5.19 10.92 0.79
N PRO A 24 4.61 10.91 -0.44
CA PRO A 24 3.16 10.91 -0.62
C PRO A 24 2.47 9.63 -0.10
N ILE A 25 3.11 8.47 -0.27
CA ILE A 25 2.58 7.19 0.22
C ILE A 25 2.74 7.08 1.73
N GLU A 26 3.87 7.56 2.25
CA GLU A 26 4.15 7.55 3.68
C GLU A 26 3.09 8.33 4.45
N LYS A 27 2.70 9.52 3.96
CA LYS A 27 1.61 10.31 4.57
C LYS A 27 0.28 9.57 4.58
N ASN A 28 -0.08 8.92 3.47
CA ASN A 28 -1.27 8.09 3.39
C ASN A 28 -1.21 6.96 4.43
N GLY A 29 -0.11 6.21 4.46
CA GLY A 29 0.12 5.13 5.44
C GLY A 29 -0.02 5.61 6.89
N VAL A 30 0.67 6.70 7.25
CA VAL A 30 0.63 7.28 8.61
C VAL A 30 -0.79 7.66 9.03
N PHE A 31 -1.60 8.19 8.11
CA PHE A 31 -3.00 8.51 8.42
C PHE A 31 -3.82 7.25 8.70
N PHE A 32 -3.72 6.22 7.84
CA PHE A 32 -4.42 4.95 8.02
C PHE A 32 -3.97 4.21 9.29
N ASP A 33 -2.66 4.19 9.58
CA ASP A 33 -2.10 3.65 10.81
C ASP A 33 -2.64 4.42 12.03
N GLY A 34 -2.74 5.74 11.93
CA GLY A 34 -3.36 6.59 12.94
C GLY A 34 -4.82 6.20 13.21
N VAL A 35 -5.62 5.99 12.17
CA VAL A 35 -7.01 5.52 12.29
C VAL A 35 -7.06 4.15 12.97
N GLN A 36 -6.24 3.19 12.53
CA GLN A 36 -6.18 1.85 13.14
C GLN A 36 -5.80 1.91 14.62
N ASN A 37 -4.83 2.76 14.98
CA ASN A 37 -4.42 2.96 16.36
C ASN A 37 -5.55 3.52 17.24
N ARG A 38 -6.40 4.41 16.70
CA ARG A 38 -7.59 4.88 17.44
C ARG A 38 -8.58 3.76 17.69
N VAL A 39 -8.85 2.94 16.67
CA VAL A 39 -9.73 1.77 16.83
C VAL A 39 -9.15 0.78 17.84
N ALA A 40 -7.86 0.47 17.76
CA ALA A 40 -7.16 -0.41 18.70
C ALA A 40 -7.15 0.14 20.14
N SER A 41 -7.19 1.46 20.32
CA SER A 41 -7.32 2.12 21.61
C SER A 41 -8.75 2.11 22.19
N GLY A 42 -9.69 1.43 21.54
CA GLY A 42 -11.07 1.25 22.01
C GLY A 42 -12.08 2.28 21.48
N VAL A 43 -11.67 3.17 20.56
CA VAL A 43 -12.63 4.04 19.86
C VAL A 43 -13.46 3.17 18.90
N LYS A 44 -14.79 3.31 18.91
CA LYS A 44 -15.60 2.58 17.94
C LYS A 44 -15.28 3.04 16.51
N PRO A 45 -15.22 2.14 15.51
CA PRO A 45 -14.90 2.52 14.13
C PRO A 45 -15.71 3.72 13.62
N GLU A 46 -17.03 3.68 13.78
CA GLU A 46 -17.96 4.75 13.38
C GLU A 46 -17.75 6.10 14.09
N GLU A 47 -17.08 6.10 15.25
CA GLU A 47 -16.78 7.31 16.03
C GLU A 47 -15.45 7.97 15.63
N VAL A 48 -14.57 7.27 14.90
CA VAL A 48 -13.27 7.80 14.47
C VAL A 48 -13.44 9.07 13.64
N GLY A 49 -14.41 9.06 12.72
CA GLY A 49 -14.69 10.19 11.82
C GLY A 49 -15.14 11.48 12.51
N TYR A 50 -15.48 11.44 13.81
CA TYR A 50 -15.80 12.63 14.62
C TYR A 50 -14.56 13.32 15.18
N GLN A 51 -13.41 12.67 15.15
CA GLN A 51 -12.17 13.26 15.65
C GLN A 51 -11.56 14.17 14.59
N LEU A 52 -11.22 15.41 14.96
CA LEU A 52 -10.75 16.42 14.01
C LEU A 52 -9.57 15.93 13.15
N ALA A 53 -8.59 15.27 13.78
CA ALA A 53 -7.41 14.73 13.12
C ALA A 53 -7.69 13.58 12.14
N PHE A 54 -8.85 12.92 12.27
CA PHE A 54 -9.26 11.78 11.46
C PHE A 54 -10.64 12.00 10.82
N SER A 55 -11.02 13.26 10.60
CA SER A 55 -12.37 13.58 10.13
C SER A 55 -12.61 13.08 8.70
N LYS A 56 -13.89 12.99 8.28
CA LYS A 56 -14.28 12.71 6.87
C LYS A 56 -13.60 13.66 5.88
N GLN A 57 -13.32 14.91 6.29
CA GLN A 57 -12.62 15.88 5.46
C GLN A 57 -11.14 15.52 5.30
N GLU A 58 -10.45 15.17 6.38
CA GLU A 58 -9.03 14.78 6.33
C GLU A 58 -8.85 13.49 5.53
N MET A 59 -9.72 12.50 5.71
CA MET A 59 -9.70 11.27 4.90
C MET A 59 -9.80 11.60 3.39
N ARG A 60 -10.73 12.48 2.98
CA ARG A 60 -10.84 12.90 1.57
C ARG A 60 -9.59 13.60 1.04
N LYS A 61 -8.89 14.39 1.87
CA LYS A 61 -7.64 15.04 1.46
C LYS A 61 -6.56 14.00 1.21
N VAL A 62 -6.40 13.06 2.14
CA VAL A 62 -5.40 11.99 2.05
C VAL A 62 -5.61 11.15 0.79
N ILE A 63 -6.84 10.75 0.50
CA ILE A 63 -7.16 9.98 -0.72
C ILE A 63 -6.80 10.76 -2.00
N LYS A 64 -7.13 12.06 -2.07
CA LYS A 64 -6.84 12.92 -3.23
C LYS A 64 -5.35 13.17 -3.45
N GLU A 65 -4.55 13.11 -2.39
CA GLU A 65 -3.08 13.19 -2.50
C GLU A 65 -2.47 11.90 -3.08
N TYR A 66 -3.28 10.83 -3.21
CA TYR A 66 -2.82 9.52 -3.65
C TYR A 66 -3.64 8.93 -4.83
N PRO A 67 -3.72 9.64 -5.97
CA PRO A 67 -4.39 9.13 -7.17
C PRO A 67 -3.60 7.99 -7.81
N GLY A 68 -4.26 7.17 -8.62
CA GLY A 68 -3.65 6.00 -9.29
C GLY A 68 -2.37 6.32 -10.10
N LYS A 69 -2.27 7.51 -10.68
CA LYS A 69 -1.05 7.96 -11.38
C LYS A 69 0.18 8.07 -10.46
N GLU A 70 -0.01 8.58 -9.24
CA GLU A 70 1.10 8.73 -8.27
C GLU A 70 1.46 7.38 -7.67
N VAL A 71 0.46 6.49 -7.52
CA VAL A 71 0.67 5.09 -7.16
C VAL A 71 1.58 4.40 -8.19
N LYS A 72 1.19 4.43 -9.48
CA LYS A 72 1.95 3.80 -10.56
C LYS A 72 3.38 4.36 -10.65
N LYS A 73 3.53 5.68 -10.60
CA LYS A 73 4.85 6.34 -10.61
C LYS A 73 5.73 5.92 -9.43
N SER A 74 5.16 5.72 -8.26
CA SER A 74 5.93 5.27 -7.10
C SER A 74 6.34 3.80 -7.22
N LEU A 75 5.45 2.95 -7.75
CA LEU A 75 5.75 1.55 -8.06
C LEU A 75 6.88 1.43 -9.09
N GLU A 76 6.90 2.27 -10.13
CA GLU A 76 7.99 2.32 -11.13
C GLU A 76 9.35 2.62 -10.48
N HIS A 77 9.40 3.62 -9.58
CA HIS A 77 10.63 3.94 -8.85
C HIS A 77 11.09 2.79 -7.95
N LEU A 78 10.13 2.11 -7.33
CA LEU A 78 10.39 0.99 -6.45
C LEU A 78 10.94 -0.20 -7.22
N TYR A 79 10.36 -0.50 -8.39
CA TYR A 79 10.87 -1.53 -9.31
C TYR A 79 12.33 -1.27 -9.67
N LYS A 80 12.65 -0.08 -10.18
CA LYS A 80 14.03 0.32 -10.54
C LYS A 80 15.00 0.18 -9.38
N LYS A 81 14.55 0.43 -8.15
CA LYS A 81 15.39 0.28 -6.96
C LYS A 81 15.67 -1.19 -6.67
N ILE A 82 14.65 -2.06 -6.76
CA ILE A 82 14.79 -3.50 -6.55
C ILE A 82 15.67 -4.11 -7.64
N GLU A 83 15.42 -3.77 -8.91
CA GLU A 83 16.22 -4.18 -10.06
C GLU A 83 17.70 -3.87 -9.87
N LYS A 84 18.03 -2.64 -9.46
CA LYS A 84 19.42 -2.24 -9.14
C LYS A 84 20.03 -3.01 -7.97
N GLN A 85 19.24 -3.35 -6.96
CA GLN A 85 19.72 -4.08 -5.78
C GLN A 85 19.88 -5.58 -6.02
N LEU A 86 19.15 -6.15 -6.98
CA LEU A 86 19.11 -7.58 -7.28
C LEU A 86 19.80 -7.92 -8.62
N CYS A 87 20.72 -7.06 -9.09
CA CYS A 87 21.26 -7.05 -10.45
C CYS A 87 21.84 -8.38 -10.99
N GLU A 88 22.12 -9.38 -10.13
CA GLU A 88 22.68 -10.68 -10.51
C GLU A 88 21.68 -11.86 -10.39
N GLU A 89 20.47 -11.63 -9.87
CA GLU A 89 19.48 -12.69 -9.59
C GLU A 89 18.10 -12.35 -10.21
N GLU A 90 17.97 -12.51 -11.53
CA GLU A 90 16.73 -12.18 -12.27
C GLU A 90 15.50 -12.95 -11.76
N ASN A 91 15.68 -14.22 -11.39
CA ASN A 91 14.62 -15.03 -10.76
C ASN A 91 14.16 -14.44 -9.41
N LEU A 92 15.06 -13.78 -8.69
CA LEU A 92 14.76 -13.14 -7.41
C LEU A 92 13.98 -11.84 -7.60
N LEU A 93 14.25 -11.09 -8.66
CA LEU A 93 13.50 -9.88 -9.01
C LEU A 93 12.02 -10.19 -9.26
N GLN A 94 11.72 -11.18 -10.10
CA GLN A 94 10.33 -11.55 -10.42
C GLN A 94 9.56 -12.00 -9.17
N VAL A 95 10.16 -12.88 -8.35
CA VAL A 95 9.54 -13.37 -7.12
C VAL A 95 9.32 -12.23 -6.11
N THR A 96 10.30 -11.35 -5.96
CA THR A 96 10.19 -10.18 -5.09
C THR A 96 9.07 -9.24 -5.56
N TRP A 97 8.98 -9.00 -6.86
CA TRP A 97 7.96 -8.14 -7.45
C TRP A 97 6.54 -8.69 -7.25
N LEU A 98 6.35 -9.99 -7.46
CA LEU A 98 5.08 -10.68 -7.19
C LEU A 98 4.70 -10.63 -5.70
N ALA A 99 5.65 -10.88 -4.80
CA ALA A 99 5.41 -10.76 -3.36
C ALA A 99 5.01 -9.33 -2.97
N MET A 100 5.59 -8.32 -3.62
CA MET A 100 5.24 -6.91 -3.40
C MET A 100 3.84 -6.57 -3.91
N GLN A 101 3.43 -7.14 -5.04
CA GLN A 101 2.06 -7.01 -5.53
C GLN A 101 1.07 -7.53 -4.48
N ASP A 102 1.30 -8.71 -3.92
CA ASP A 102 0.42 -9.31 -2.90
C ASP A 102 0.35 -8.46 -1.62
N VAL A 103 1.47 -7.91 -1.16
CA VAL A 103 1.46 -7.02 0.01
C VAL A 103 0.73 -5.71 -0.31
N PHE A 104 0.96 -5.13 -1.48
CA PHE A 104 0.32 -3.87 -1.88
C PHE A 104 -1.20 -4.04 -2.01
N ILE A 105 -1.67 -5.12 -2.66
CA ILE A 105 -3.09 -5.43 -2.79
C ILE A 105 -3.73 -5.61 -1.41
N ARG A 106 -3.07 -6.34 -0.50
CA ARG A 106 -3.57 -6.51 0.89
C ARG A 106 -3.68 -5.17 1.61
N GLN A 107 -2.72 -4.27 1.43
CA GLN A 107 -2.77 -2.95 2.02
C GLN A 107 -3.93 -2.11 1.45
N CYS A 108 -4.13 -2.11 0.13
CA CYS A 108 -5.28 -1.43 -0.49
C CYS A 108 -6.61 -1.95 0.05
N LYS A 109 -6.76 -3.28 0.18
CA LYS A 109 -7.95 -3.88 0.79
C LYS A 109 -8.11 -3.46 2.25
N SER A 110 -7.03 -3.42 3.02
CA SER A 110 -7.08 -2.94 4.42
C SER A 110 -7.50 -1.46 4.50
N HIS A 111 -7.04 -0.61 3.58
CA HIS A 111 -7.46 0.79 3.53
C HIS A 111 -8.95 0.91 3.19
N GLU A 112 -9.45 0.18 2.20
CA GLU A 112 -10.89 0.14 1.86
C GLU A 112 -11.74 -0.36 3.04
N ASP A 113 -11.29 -1.40 3.74
CA ASP A 113 -11.94 -1.89 4.95
C ASP A 113 -12.03 -0.81 6.04
N ILE A 114 -10.95 -0.05 6.24
CA ILE A 114 -10.91 1.06 7.20
C ILE A 114 -11.89 2.16 6.77
N ILE A 115 -11.90 2.53 5.49
CA ILE A 115 -12.81 3.55 4.95
C ILE A 115 -14.26 3.14 5.21
N ASN A 116 -14.63 1.90 4.84
CA ASN A 116 -15.99 1.39 5.00
C ASN A 116 -16.43 1.29 6.47
N LYS A 117 -15.53 0.88 7.37
CA LYS A 117 -15.84 0.72 8.81
C LYS A 117 -15.85 2.04 9.56
N CYS A 118 -14.91 2.94 9.26
CA CYS A 118 -14.69 4.16 10.05
C CYS A 118 -15.41 5.39 9.47
N TYR A 119 -15.79 5.33 8.19
CA TYR A 119 -16.43 6.42 7.47
C TYR A 119 -17.66 5.93 6.67
N PRO A 120 -18.63 5.27 7.32
CA PRO A 120 -19.84 4.83 6.65
C PRO A 120 -20.60 6.01 6.02
N ASP A 121 -21.27 5.71 4.89
CA ASP A 121 -22.08 6.64 4.10
C ASP A 121 -21.34 7.92 3.68
N SER A 122 -20.01 7.89 3.65
CA SER A 122 -19.19 9.05 3.30
C SER A 122 -18.99 9.23 1.79
N GLY A 123 -19.27 8.18 1.01
CA GLY A 123 -18.95 8.13 -0.43
C GLY A 123 -17.45 8.19 -0.73
N ILE A 124 -16.60 7.93 0.26
CA ILE A 124 -15.15 7.89 0.10
C ILE A 124 -14.73 6.48 -0.32
N SER A 125 -13.84 6.38 -1.30
CA SER A 125 -13.16 5.16 -1.73
C SER A 125 -11.79 5.52 -2.28
N LEU A 126 -10.92 4.53 -2.51
CA LEU A 126 -9.70 4.76 -3.30
C LEU A 126 -10.07 5.18 -4.72
N GLU A 127 -9.21 6.00 -5.36
CA GLU A 127 -9.41 6.45 -6.75
C GLU A 127 -8.98 5.40 -7.80
N PHE A 128 -8.60 4.21 -7.36
CA PHE A 128 -8.13 3.11 -8.19
C PHE A 128 -8.61 1.79 -7.60
N THR A 129 -8.72 0.78 -8.46
CA THR A 129 -9.19 -0.55 -8.10
C THR A 129 -8.02 -1.53 -7.96
N VAL A 130 -8.30 -2.71 -7.39
CA VAL A 130 -7.34 -3.83 -7.41
C VAL A 130 -6.96 -4.23 -8.85
N GLY A 131 -7.90 -4.12 -9.80
CA GLY A 131 -7.62 -4.36 -11.22
C GLY A 131 -6.57 -3.40 -11.78
N ASP A 132 -6.70 -2.11 -11.46
CA ASP A 132 -5.71 -1.10 -11.86
C ASP A 132 -4.33 -1.40 -11.26
N VAL A 133 -4.28 -1.80 -9.98
CA VAL A 133 -3.02 -2.21 -9.33
C VAL A 133 -2.37 -3.38 -10.06
N LEU A 134 -3.14 -4.43 -10.37
CA LEU A 134 -2.64 -5.59 -11.12
C LEU A 134 -2.06 -5.15 -12.48
N GLN A 135 -2.77 -4.24 -13.18
CA GLN A 135 -2.31 -3.69 -14.43
C GLN A 135 -1.01 -2.89 -14.26
N TYR A 136 -0.89 -2.05 -13.22
CA TYR A 136 0.32 -1.27 -12.96
C TYR A 136 1.54 -2.17 -12.77
N PHE A 137 1.43 -3.21 -11.93
CA PHE A 137 2.52 -4.15 -11.70
C PHE A 137 2.90 -4.92 -12.96
N SER A 138 1.92 -5.30 -13.79
CA SER A 138 2.14 -5.96 -15.07
C SER A 138 2.86 -5.05 -16.07
N ASP A 139 2.37 -3.82 -16.26
CA ASP A 139 2.96 -2.83 -17.18
C ASP A 139 4.42 -2.55 -16.84
N ILE A 140 4.71 -2.38 -15.54
CA ILE A 140 6.06 -2.05 -15.05
C ILE A 140 7.02 -3.21 -15.32
N ALA A 141 6.60 -4.45 -15.04
CA ALA A 141 7.42 -5.63 -15.28
C ALA A 141 7.63 -5.93 -16.78
N GLN A 142 6.72 -5.51 -17.66
CA GLN A 142 6.86 -5.68 -19.11
C GLN A 142 7.71 -4.57 -19.76
N SER A 143 7.86 -3.43 -19.09
CA SER A 143 8.59 -2.27 -19.63
C SER A 143 10.09 -2.26 -19.31
N HIS A 144 10.59 -3.31 -18.63
CA HIS A 144 11.94 -3.48 -18.12
C HIS A 144 12.43 -4.89 -18.42
#